data_AF-A0A2T4H234-F1
#
_entry.id   AF-A0A2T4H234-F1
#
_cell.length_a   1.000
_cell.length_b   1.000
_cell.length_c   1.000
_cell.angle_alpha   90.00
_cell.angle_beta   90.00
_cell.angle_gamma   90.00
#
_symmetry.space_group_name_H-M   'P 1'
#
loop_
_entity.id
_entity.type
_entity.pdbx_description
1 polymer ?
#
loop_
_entity_poly.entity_id
_entity_poly.type
_entity_poly.pdbx_seq_one_letter_code
_entity_poly.pdbx_strand_id
1 'polypeptide(L)'
;MSPVSTKILILSDTHALSFQSGAEPLENFDIAIHCGDLTNDSKLRDYKATIRLLKVYEQKIEESCKASQEDISADIKAEYGEYGEAK
;
A
#
# COMPACT_ATOMS: atom_id res chain seq x y z
N MET A 1 7.07 -0.47 -25.30
CA MET A 1 6.50 -0.39 -23.94
C MET A 1 5.68 0.88 -23.85
N SER A 2 4.39 0.77 -23.54
CA SER A 2 3.58 1.91 -23.14
C SER A 2 4.04 2.41 -21.76
N PRO A 3 3.91 3.71 -21.44
CA PRO A 3 4.16 4.20 -20.10
C PRO A 3 3.26 3.48 -19.08
N VAL A 4 3.83 3.06 -17.97
CA VAL A 4 3.06 2.55 -16.83
C VAL A 4 2.51 3.76 -16.07
N SER A 5 1.20 3.82 -15.89
CA SER A 5 0.59 4.85 -15.05
C SER A 5 0.91 4.56 -13.58
N THR A 6 1.54 5.51 -12.88
CA THR A 6 1.94 5.36 -11.47
C THR A 6 1.30 6.46 -10.63
N LYS A 7 0.61 6.08 -9.55
CA LYS A 7 0.01 7.01 -8.60
C LYS A 7 0.92 7.19 -7.38
N ILE A 8 1.20 8.45 -7.04
CA ILE A 8 2.11 8.81 -5.94
C ILE A 8 1.33 9.62 -4.90
N LEU A 9 1.36 9.17 -3.65
CA LEU A 9 0.88 9.92 -2.48
C LEU A 9 2.03 10.76 -1.90
N ILE A 10 1.86 12.08 -1.82
CA ILE A 10 2.86 12.99 -1.24
C ILE A 10 2.26 13.66 0.00
N LEU A 11 2.95 13.55 1.13
CA LEU A 11 2.53 14.09 2.43
C LEU A 11 3.71 14.73 3.15
N SER A 12 3.45 15.61 4.11
CA SER A 12 4.48 16.25 4.93
C SER A 12 3.86 16.71 6.26
N ASP A 13 4.72 17.11 7.21
CA ASP A 13 4.34 17.77 8.47
C ASP A 13 3.18 17.09 9.21
N THR A 14 3.21 15.74 9.28
CA THR A 14 2.13 14.98 9.93
C THR A 14 2.18 15.06 11.44
N HIS A 15 3.34 15.34 12.04
CA HIS A 15 3.52 15.47 13.49
C HIS A 15 2.90 14.31 14.30
N ALA A 16 3.10 13.08 13.83
CA ALA A 16 2.54 11.85 14.39
C ALA A 16 1.00 11.76 14.41
N LEU A 17 0.32 12.60 13.62
CA LEU A 17 -1.11 12.49 13.36
C LEU A 17 -1.38 11.38 12.35
N SER A 18 -2.52 10.72 12.54
CA SER A 18 -3.08 9.77 11.58
C SER A 18 -4.16 10.47 10.76
N PHE A 19 -4.56 9.87 9.64
CA PHE A 19 -5.78 10.32 8.98
C PHE A 19 -6.96 10.24 9.94
N GLN A 20 -7.81 11.25 9.90
CA GLN A 20 -9.12 11.17 10.53
C GLN A 20 -9.97 10.15 9.76
N SER A 21 -10.91 9.50 10.45
CA SER A 21 -11.79 8.52 9.80
C SER A 21 -12.50 9.16 8.60
N GLY A 22 -12.36 8.55 7.42
CA GLY A 22 -12.94 9.07 6.17
C GLY A 22 -12.10 10.12 5.45
N ALA A 23 -10.96 10.53 6.01
CA ALA A 23 -9.97 11.37 5.34
C ALA A 23 -8.80 10.57 4.77
N GLU A 24 -8.82 9.24 4.89
CA GLU A 24 -7.83 8.37 4.25
C GLU A 24 -7.90 8.48 2.72
N PRO A 25 -6.77 8.30 2.01
CA PRO A 25 -6.78 8.28 0.55
C PRO A 25 -7.79 7.25 0.03
N LEU A 26 -8.83 7.69 -0.67
CA LEU A 26 -9.88 6.81 -1.20
C LEU A 26 -9.32 5.88 -2.29
N GLU A 27 -8.35 6.35 -3.05
CA GLU A 27 -7.70 5.58 -4.11
C GLU A 27 -6.44 4.86 -3.60
N ASN A 28 -6.15 3.73 -4.23
CA ASN A 28 -4.87 3.06 -4.09
C ASN A 28 -3.76 3.88 -4.78
N PHE A 29 -2.55 3.72 -4.29
CA PHE A 29 -1.34 4.34 -4.80
C PHE A 29 -0.18 3.35 -4.77
N ASP A 30 0.81 3.57 -5.62
CA ASP A 30 1.93 2.65 -5.79
C ASP A 30 3.14 3.08 -4.95
N ILE A 31 3.23 4.38 -4.67
CA ILE A 31 4.34 5.00 -3.94
C ILE A 31 3.79 6.02 -2.95
N ALA A 32 4.29 6.02 -1.72
CA ALA A 32 4.11 7.11 -0.77
C ALA A 32 5.45 7.81 -0.49
N ILE A 33 5.47 9.14 -0.59
CA ILE A 33 6.62 9.99 -0.25
C ILE A 33 6.20 10.89 0.92
N HIS A 34 6.91 10.79 2.03
CA HIS A 34 6.70 11.66 3.20
C HIS A 34 7.87 12.64 3.36
N CYS A 35 7.59 13.93 3.27
CA CYS A 35 8.58 15.00 3.16
C CYS A 35 8.91 15.68 4.50
N GLY A 36 9.29 14.93 5.53
CA GLY A 36 9.71 15.49 6.83
C GLY A 36 8.62 15.56 7.90
N ASP A 37 9.00 15.90 9.14
CA ASP A 37 8.13 16.11 10.30
C ASP A 37 7.09 15.00 10.57
N LEU A 38 7.58 13.75 10.53
CA LEU A 38 6.80 12.56 10.91
C LEU A 38 6.40 12.55 12.39
N THR A 39 7.16 13.22 13.27
CA THR A 39 6.93 13.24 14.72
C THR A 39 6.77 14.65 15.24
N ASN A 40 6.01 14.82 16.32
CA ASN A 40 5.88 16.12 16.99
C ASN A 40 7.09 16.44 17.89
N ASP A 41 7.36 15.57 18.88
CA ASP A 41 8.36 15.81 19.94
C ASP A 41 9.47 14.74 19.95
N SER A 42 9.55 13.92 18.88
CA SER A 42 10.48 12.77 18.78
C SER A 42 10.42 11.82 19.99
N LYS A 43 9.22 11.61 20.54
CA LYS A 43 9.02 10.68 21.66
C LYS A 43 8.58 9.31 21.18
N LEU A 44 8.75 8.29 22.02
CA LEU A 44 8.37 6.90 21.71
C LEU A 44 6.89 6.79 21.26
N ARG A 45 6.00 7.59 21.86
CA ARG A 45 4.58 7.65 21.47
C ARG A 45 4.43 8.09 20.01
N ASP A 46 5.16 9.11 19.61
CA ASP A 46 5.10 9.70 18.27
C ASP A 46 5.66 8.73 17.23
N TYR A 47 6.76 8.04 17.55
CA TYR A 47 7.28 6.97 16.70
C TYR A 47 6.30 5.81 16.54
N LYS A 48 5.62 5.39 17.63
CA LYS A 48 4.60 4.35 17.55
C LYS A 48 3.41 4.76 16.68
N ALA A 49 2.97 6.02 16.77
CA ALA A 49 1.91 6.56 15.93
C ALA A 49 2.34 6.65 14.46
N THR A 50 3.56 7.14 14.21
CA THR A 50 4.18 7.19 12.88
C THR A 50 4.24 5.81 12.23
N ILE A 51 4.70 4.79 12.97
CA ILE A 51 4.77 3.42 12.46
C ILE A 51 3.38 2.89 12.08
N ARG A 52 2.34 3.22 12.86
CA ARG A 52 0.96 2.83 12.50
C ARG A 52 0.50 3.50 11.21
N LEU A 53 0.81 4.78 11.02
CA LEU A 53 0.53 5.51 9.79
C LEU A 53 1.25 4.87 8.60
N LEU A 54 2.55 4.56 8.73
CA LEU A 54 3.32 3.90 7.67
C LEU A 54 2.76 2.53 7.28
N LYS A 55 2.23 1.77 8.24
CA LYS A 55 1.56 0.49 7.96
C LYS A 55 0.29 0.66 7.13
N VAL A 56 -0.47 1.75 7.32
CA VAL A 56 -1.64 2.05 6.47
C VAL A 56 -1.19 2.31 5.03
N TYR A 57 -0.06 3.01 4.83
CA TYR A 57 0.49 3.20 3.49
C TYR A 57 0.90 1.88 2.85
N GLU A 58 1.61 1.03 3.60
CA GLU A 58 2.03 -0.29 3.16
C GLU A 58 0.85 -1.15 2.70
N GLN A 59 -0.24 -1.18 3.48
CA GLN A 59 -1.44 -1.92 3.10
C GLN A 59 -2.06 -1.43 1.79
N LYS A 60 -2.18 -0.10 1.60
CA LYS A 60 -2.74 0.47 0.36
C LYS A 60 -1.88 0.17 -0.87
N ILE A 61 -0.55 0.16 -0.71
CA ILE A 61 0.37 -0.21 -1.79
C ILE A 61 0.22 -1.71 -2.13
N GLU A 62 0.11 -2.57 -1.11
CA GLU A 62 -0.12 -4.02 -1.33
C GLU A 62 -1.45 -4.28 -2.05
N GLU A 63 -2.51 -3.56 -1.67
CA GLU A 63 -3.82 -3.61 -2.35
C GLU A 63 -3.72 -3.15 -3.82
N SER A 64 -2.94 -2.09 -4.11
CA SER A 64 -2.66 -1.63 -5.48
C SER A 64 -1.98 -2.74 -6.32
N CYS A 65 -0.97 -3.38 -5.74
CA CYS A 65 -0.23 -4.47 -6.39
C CYS A 65 -1.13 -5.67 -6.72
N LYS A 66 -2.02 -6.07 -5.80
CA LYS A 66 -2.96 -7.18 -6.04
C LYS A 66 -3.99 -6.84 -7.11
N ALA A 67 -4.52 -5.62 -7.10
CA ALA A 67 -5.47 -5.18 -8.11
C ALA A 67 -4.87 -5.11 -9.53
N SER A 68 -3.54 -4.95 -9.62
CA SER A 68 -2.81 -4.88 -10.89
C SER A 68 -2.33 -6.24 -11.40
N GLN A 69 -2.47 -7.32 -10.63
CA GLN A 69 -2.14 -8.67 -11.08
C GLN A 69 -3.31 -9.27 -11.85
N GLU A 70 -3.06 -9.80 -13.04
CA GLU A 70 -4.02 -10.64 -13.76
C GLU A 70 -4.09 -12.02 -13.08
N ASP A 71 -5.31 -12.48 -12.81
CA ASP A 71 -5.54 -13.86 -12.35
C ASP A 71 -5.34 -14.82 -13.54
N ILE A 72 -4.11 -15.28 -13.70
CA ILE A 72 -3.73 -16.24 -14.75
C ILE A 72 -4.08 -17.69 -14.38
N SER A 73 -4.82 -17.95 -13.29
CA SER A 73 -5.15 -19.32 -12.88
C SER A 73 -5.95 -20.06 -13.95
N ALA A 74 -6.80 -19.36 -14.71
CA ALA A 74 -7.53 -19.91 -15.84
C ALA A 74 -6.58 -20.33 -16.98
N ASP A 75 -5.59 -19.51 -17.29
CA ASP A 75 -4.60 -19.78 -18.34
C ASP A 75 -3.69 -20.96 -17.95
N ILE A 76 -3.25 -21.01 -16.68
CA ILE A 76 -2.46 -22.13 -16.15
C ILE A 76 -3.27 -23.43 -16.24
N LYS A 77 -4.56 -23.43 -15.89
CA LYS A 77 -5.43 -24.62 -16.04
C LYS A 77 -5.63 -25.02 -17.49
N ALA A 78 -5.74 -24.05 -18.41
CA ALA A 78 -5.90 -24.32 -19.82
C ALA A 78 -4.65 -24.98 -20.44
N GLU A 79 -3.45 -24.60 -19.97
CA GLU A 79 -2.18 -25.14 -20.47
C GLU A 79 -1.75 -26.44 -19.78
N TYR A 80 -1.88 -26.53 -18.45
CA TYR A 80 -1.32 -27.62 -17.65
C TYR A 80 -2.37 -28.56 -17.02
N GLY A 81 -3.66 -28.31 -17.23
CA GLY A 81 -4.76 -29.07 -16.62
C GLY A 81 -5.01 -28.70 -15.15
N GLU A 82 -5.96 -29.38 -14.49
CA GLU A 82 -6.19 -29.18 -13.04
C GLU A 82 -5.06 -29.76 -12.20
N TYR A 83 -4.61 -29.00 -11.19
CA TYR A 83 -3.55 -29.39 -10.25
C TYR A 83 -4.08 -29.50 -8.81
N GLY A 84 -3.65 -30.56 -8.10
CA GLY A 84 -4.16 -31.06 -6.80
C GLY A 84 -4.96 -32.36 -7.01
N GLU A 85 -4.82 -33.46 -6.28
CA GLU A 85 -4.30 -33.77 -4.94
C GLU A 85 -3.13 -34.78 -5.00
N ALA A 86 -2.08 -34.57 -4.19
CA ALA A 86 -1.20 -35.67 -3.79
C ALA A 86 -1.81 -36.33 -2.54
N LYS A 87 -2.18 -37.60 -2.65
CA LYS A 87 -2.59 -38.42 -1.49
C LYS A 87 -1.41 -38.74 -0.58
#